data_AF-U1PA80-F1
#
_entry.id   AF-U1PA80-F1
#
_cell.length_a   1.000
_cell.length_b   1.000
_cell.length_c   1.000
_cell.angle_alpha   90.00
_cell.angle_beta   90.00
_cell.angle_gamma   90.00
#
_symmetry.space_group_name_H-M   'P 1'
#
loop_
_entity.id
_entity.type
_entity.pdbx_description
1 polymer ?
#
loop_
_entity_poly.entity_id
_entity_poly.type
_entity_poly.pdbx_seq_one_letter_code
_entity_poly.pdbx_strand_id
1 'polypeptide(L)'
;DRAVELATAAAEAVGGGLLGVDLMEVGGEDGETRYTVHEVNHTVEFEALNDAVETDVPATVVDWLEATHGAETDDTGGADDTEQVIAE
;
A
#
# COMPACT_ATOMS: atom_id res chain seq x y z
N ASP A 1 1.87 -10.91 15.07
CA ASP A 1 1.89 -11.99 14.07
C ASP A 1 0.50 -12.45 13.66
N ARG A 2 -0.31 -13.05 14.55
CA ARG A 2 -1.62 -13.61 14.15
C ARG A 2 -2.60 -12.62 13.48
N ALA A 3 -2.66 -11.38 13.96
CA ALA A 3 -3.50 -10.35 13.36
C ALA A 3 -3.06 -10.02 11.93
N VAL A 4 -1.75 -9.92 11.69
CA VAL A 4 -1.17 -9.66 10.36
C VAL A 4 -1.51 -10.80 9.40
N GLU A 5 -1.28 -12.05 9.81
CA GLU A 5 -1.62 -13.23 9.00
C GLU A 5 -3.09 -13.24 8.59
N LEU A 6 -4.00 -12.96 9.54
CA LEU A 6 -5.43 -12.98 9.27
C LEU A 6 -5.86 -11.83 8.35
N ALA A 7 -5.30 -10.63 8.56
CA ALA A 7 -5.58 -9.48 7.70
C ALA A 7 -5.09 -9.70 6.27
N THR A 8 -3.86 -10.22 6.10
CA THR A 8 -3.31 -10.57 4.79
C THR A 8 -4.15 -11.63 4.09
N ALA A 9 -4.50 -12.73 4.78
CA ALA A 9 -5.32 -13.79 4.21
C ALA A 9 -6.72 -13.29 3.80
N ALA A 10 -7.32 -12.39 4.57
CA ALA A 10 -8.61 -11.79 4.24
C ALA A 10 -8.54 -10.91 2.99
N ALA A 11 -7.50 -10.08 2.87
CA ALA A 11 -7.27 -9.25 1.68
C ALA A 11 -7.04 -10.11 0.43
N GLU A 12 -6.20 -11.14 0.51
CA GLU A 12 -5.92 -12.07 -0.59
C GLU A 12 -7.18 -12.81 -1.03
N ALA A 13 -8.04 -13.23 -0.09
CA ALA A 13 -9.27 -13.97 -0.38
C ALA A 13 -10.27 -13.18 -1.24
N VAL A 14 -10.19 -11.85 -1.25
CA VAL A 14 -11.07 -10.97 -2.06
C VAL A 14 -10.39 -10.36 -3.28
N GLY A 15 -9.16 -10.79 -3.60
CA GLY A 15 -8.42 -10.36 -4.79
C GLY A 15 -7.22 -9.45 -4.52
N GLY A 16 -6.98 -9.08 -3.26
CA GLY A 16 -5.83 -8.26 -2.85
C GLY A 16 -5.91 -6.79 -3.29
N GLY A 17 -4.78 -6.10 -3.20
CA GLY A 17 -4.65 -4.66 -3.49
C GLY A 17 -4.69 -3.79 -2.23
N LEU A 18 -5.04 -2.52 -2.39
CA LEU A 18 -5.17 -1.57 -1.29
C LEU A 18 -6.55 -1.74 -0.63
N LEU A 19 -6.57 -2.47 0.48
CA LEU A 19 -7.79 -2.81 1.22
C LEU A 19 -7.64 -2.49 2.70
N GLY A 20 -8.74 -2.11 3.34
CA GLY A 20 -8.85 -1.95 4.78
C GLY A 20 -9.47 -3.20 5.37
N VAL A 21 -8.90 -3.72 6.45
CA VAL A 21 -9.40 -4.94 7.11
C VAL A 21 -9.63 -4.65 8.58
N ASP A 22 -10.87 -4.76 9.00
CA ASP A 22 -11.26 -4.54 10.38
C ASP A 22 -11.25 -5.87 11.12
N LEU A 23 -10.40 -5.95 12.15
CA LEU A 23 -10.32 -7.11 13.04
C LEU A 23 -10.98 -6.79 14.38
N MET A 24 -11.69 -7.77 14.92
CA MET A 24 -12.19 -7.72 16.29
C MET A 24 -11.66 -8.89 17.10
N GLU A 25 -11.20 -8.60 18.32
CA GLU A 25 -10.84 -9.61 19.30
C GLU A 25 -12.10 -10.35 19.75
N VAL A 26 -12.07 -11.68 19.73
CA VAL A 26 -13.19 -12.53 20.18
C VAL A 26 -12.86 -13.27 21.49
N GLY A 27 -11.81 -12.83 22.17
CA GLY A 27 -11.22 -13.49 23.33
C GLY A 27 -10.49 -14.79 22.95
N GLY A 28 -9.84 -15.41 23.92
CA GLY A 28 -9.25 -16.73 23.74
C GLY A 28 -8.89 -17.39 25.06
N GLU A 29 -8.56 -18.67 24.97
CA GLU A 29 -8.22 -19.51 26.11
C GLU A 29 -6.72 -19.40 26.38
N ASP A 30 -6.32 -19.56 27.64
CA ASP A 30 -4.91 -19.68 28.04
C ASP A 30 -3.97 -18.53 27.61
N GLY A 31 -4.51 -17.32 27.48
CA GLY A 31 -3.74 -16.11 27.14
C GLY A 31 -3.52 -15.91 25.64
N GLU A 32 -4.11 -16.73 24.79
CA GLU A 32 -4.09 -16.54 23.34
C GLU A 32 -5.15 -15.54 22.90
N THR A 33 -4.78 -14.51 22.13
CA THR A 33 -5.76 -13.62 21.49
C THR A 33 -6.25 -14.24 20.19
N ARG A 34 -7.57 -14.42 20.04
CA ARG A 34 -8.21 -14.80 18.78
C ARG A 34 -8.89 -13.58 18.16
N TYR A 35 -8.90 -13.54 16.83
CA TYR A 35 -9.46 -12.46 16.03
C TYR A 35 -10.50 -13.00 15.06
N THR A 36 -11.50 -12.18 14.73
CA THR A 36 -12.37 -12.36 13.57
C THR A 36 -12.18 -11.19 12.62
N VAL A 37 -12.35 -11.44 11.31
CA VAL A 37 -12.52 -10.39 10.32
C VAL A 37 -13.96 -9.92 10.40
N HIS A 38 -14.17 -8.63 10.63
CA HIS A 38 -15.50 -8.04 10.71
C HIS A 38 -15.90 -7.42 9.36
N GLU A 39 -14.95 -6.78 8.68
CA GLU A 39 -15.18 -6.08 7.42
C GLU A 39 -13.92 -6.06 6.55
N VAL A 40 -14.12 -5.99 5.22
CA VAL A 40 -13.08 -5.68 4.24
C VAL A 40 -13.57 -4.57 3.34
N ASN A 41 -12.87 -3.44 3.33
CA ASN A 41 -13.22 -2.22 2.62
C ASN A 41 -12.26 -1.91 1.47
N HIS A 42 -12.81 -1.58 0.30
CA HIS A 42 -12.05 -1.20 -0.89
C HIS A 42 -11.91 0.33 -1.05
N THR A 43 -12.57 1.11 -0.20
CA THR A 43 -12.42 2.58 -0.12
C THR A 43 -12.10 2.95 1.31
N VAL A 44 -10.82 2.86 1.65
CA VAL A 44 -10.35 3.05 3.02
C VAL A 44 -10.20 4.52 3.32
N GLU A 45 -10.80 4.97 4.42
CA GLU A 45 -10.47 6.25 5.04
C GLU A 45 -9.24 6.08 5.92
N PHE A 46 -8.18 6.85 5.65
CA PHE A 46 -6.88 6.68 6.35
C PHE A 46 -6.45 7.92 7.16
N GLU A 47 -7.26 8.98 7.25
CA GLU A 47 -6.91 10.18 8.04
C GLU A 47 -6.67 9.83 9.52
N ALA A 48 -7.66 9.21 10.16
CA ALA A 48 -7.53 8.78 11.55
C ALA A 48 -6.48 7.67 11.73
N LEU A 49 -6.30 6.80 10.73
CA LEU A 49 -5.28 5.75 10.77
C LEU A 49 -3.87 6.36 10.76
N ASN A 50 -3.63 7.33 9.86
CA ASN A 50 -2.34 7.99 9.71
C ASN A 50 -1.91 8.70 11.00
N ASP A 51 -2.86 9.29 11.73
CA ASP A 51 -2.56 9.93 13.02
C ASP A 51 -2.29 8.93 14.16
N ALA A 52 -2.77 7.68 14.04
CA ALA A 52 -2.65 6.65 15.07
C ALA A 52 -1.36 5.83 14.98
N VAL A 53 -0.62 5.92 13.87
CA VAL A 53 0.60 5.13 13.64
C VAL A 53 1.79 6.04 13.33
N GLU A 54 3.00 5.53 13.55
CA GLU A 54 4.24 6.25 13.21
C GLU A 54 4.55 6.20 11.70
N THR A 55 3.90 5.30 10.97
CA THR A 55 4.06 5.15 9.52
C THR A 55 3.30 6.25 8.77
N ASP A 56 3.96 6.89 7.81
CA ASP A 56 3.31 7.75 6.83
C ASP A 56 2.47 6.88 5.88
N VAL A 57 1.18 6.75 6.18
CA VAL A 57 0.27 5.87 5.44
C VAL A 57 0.10 6.34 4.00
N PRO A 58 -0.17 7.63 3.71
CA PRO A 58 -0.26 8.13 2.34
C PRO A 58 1.01 7.87 1.53
N ALA A 59 2.20 8.16 2.07
CA ALA A 59 3.46 7.94 1.36
C ALA A 59 3.67 6.44 1.07
N THR A 60 3.43 5.58 2.07
CA THR A 60 3.56 4.12 1.90
C THR A 60 2.62 3.59 0.81
N VAL A 61 1.41 4.13 0.70
CA VAL A 61 0.47 3.78 -0.36
C VAL A 61 0.98 4.21 -1.74
N VAL A 62 1.53 5.42 -1.86
CA VAL A 62 2.14 5.90 -3.12
C VAL A 62 3.33 5.03 -3.51
N ASP A 63 4.25 4.77 -2.59
CA ASP A 63 5.42 3.91 -2.83
C ASP A 63 5.00 2.52 -3.31
N TRP A 64 3.95 1.95 -2.71
CA TRP A 64 3.40 0.66 -3.15
C TRP A 64 2.80 0.72 -4.56
N LEU A 65 2.06 1.78 -4.89
CA LEU A 65 1.49 1.98 -6.21
C LEU A 65 2.58 2.11 -7.28
N GLU A 66 3.62 2.89 -7.01
CA GLU A 66 4.77 3.06 -7.90
C GLU A 66 5.54 1.76 -8.07
N ALA A 67 5.79 1.01 -7.00
CA ALA A 67 6.47 -0.28 -7.08
C ALA A 67 5.65 -1.35 -7.84
N THR A 68 4.32 -1.32 -7.71
CA THR A 68 3.44 -2.36 -8.29
C THR A 68 3.03 -2.04 -9.72
N HIS A 69 2.87 -0.77 -10.07
CA HIS A 69 2.30 -0.31 -11.34
C HIS A 69 3.12 0.77 -12.05
N GLY A 70 4.24 1.21 -11.48
CA GLY A 70 5.19 2.08 -12.16
C GLY A 70 5.84 1.33 -13.31
N ALA A 71 5.31 1.52 -14.52
CA ALA A 71 5.98 1.08 -15.73
C ALA A 71 7.30 1.85 -15.89
N GLU A 72 8.35 1.13 -16.29
CA GLU A 72 9.70 1.62 -16.56
C GLU A 72 9.61 2.91 -17.38
N THR A 73 10.09 4.01 -16.82
CA THR A 73 10.42 5.17 -17.65
C THR A 73 11.49 4.71 -18.63
N ASP A 74 11.07 4.38 -19.85
CA ASP A 74 11.92 4.28 -21.02
C ASP A 74 12.68 5.61 -21.15
N ASP A 75 13.85 5.68 -20.53
CA ASP A 75 14.89 6.67 -20.81
C ASP A 75 15.45 6.34 -22.20
N THR A 76 14.63 6.57 -23.23
CA THR A 76 15.07 6.49 -24.62
C THR A 76 14.71 7.79 -25.34
N GLY A 77 15.69 8.69 -25.42
CA GLY A 77 15.77 9.72 -26.47
C GLY A 77 15.58 11.17 -25.98
N GLY A 78 16.56 12.07 -26.02
CA GLY A 78 17.79 12.01 -26.79
C GLY A 78 18.90 12.91 -26.26
N ALA A 79 20.09 12.33 -26.19
CA ALA A 79 21.31 13.05 -26.51
C ALA A 79 21.43 13.05 -28.04
N ASP A 80 21.20 14.19 -28.69
CA ASP A 80 22.01 14.73 -29.79
C ASP A 80 21.43 16.08 -30.24
N ASP A 81 22.12 17.18 -29.94
CA ASP A 81 22.20 18.33 -30.85
C ASP A 81 23.43 19.16 -30.43
N THR A 82 24.59 18.65 -30.86
CA THR A 82 25.82 19.43 -30.90
C THR A 82 25.75 20.37 -32.11
N GLU A 83 25.93 21.67 -31.85
CA GLU A 83 26.27 22.73 -32.81
C GLU A 83 25.32 23.05 -33.98
N GLN A 84 24.66 24.21 -33.88
CA GLN A 84 24.73 25.17 -34.98
C GLN A 84 24.92 26.60 -34.46
N VAL A 85 26.14 27.09 -34.69
CA VAL A 85 26.57 28.48 -34.58
C VAL A 85 25.66 29.34 -35.45
N ILE A 86 24.98 30.34 -34.87
CA ILE A 86 24.46 31.47 -35.63
C ILE A 86 25.42 32.63 -35.39
N ALA A 87 26.29 32.86 -36.38
CA ALA A 87 26.93 34.13 -36.59
C ALA A 87 25.98 35.00 -37.42
N GLU A 88 25.68 36.21 -36.92
CA GLU A 88 25.73 37.50 -37.62
C GLU A 88 25.46 38.63 -36.61
#